data_AF-A0A3D0XHX3-F1
#
_entry.id   AF-A0A3D0XHX3-F1
#
_cell.length_a   1.000
_cell.length_b   1.000
_cell.length_c   1.000
_cell.angle_alpha   90.00
_cell.angle_beta   90.00
_cell.angle_gamma   90.00
#
_symmetry.space_group_name_H-M   'P 1'
#
loop_
_entity.id
_entity.type
_entity.pdbx_description
1 polymer ?
#
loop_
_entity_poly.entity_id
_entity_poly.type
_entity_poly.pdbx_seq_one_letter_code
_entity_poly.pdbx_strand_id
1 'polypeptide(L)'
;MQDRVFIEAKLRETSKRLRLQAAWHAAWKAFLTGALIWVATLVIFKCFPIKAHWLGIVAFLWATLPLAAWSFFWLKPIPLMDAARWLDHHARLQERLASALEMDPQSPWSSLVYRDARKGVTPTQLRELMPFQLPRQARMSVWILALGAALGWFPEYRSNAYLEQVAHEQRMETAGKKLVEFVRREIKNPPPLAESAKESLQALEALGDVLSKAQLNRQNALKEVASVRENVEKEMQRWGENPAIKRMQQAARSPSG
;
A
#
# COMPACT_ATOMS: atom_id res chain seq x y z
N MET A 1 46.64 29.49 -21.09
CA MET A 1 45.17 29.62 -20.85
C MET A 1 44.36 28.45 -21.41
N GLN A 2 44.57 28.02 -22.66
CA GLN A 2 43.84 26.88 -23.26
C GLN A 2 43.96 25.58 -22.45
N ASP A 3 45.14 25.29 -21.88
CA ASP A 3 45.36 24.07 -21.08
C ASP A 3 44.53 24.03 -19.79
N ARG A 4 44.38 25.18 -19.11
CA ARG A 4 43.53 25.29 -17.91
C ARG A 4 42.07 25.03 -18.24
N VAL A 5 41.57 25.62 -19.33
CA VAL A 5 40.18 25.41 -19.78
C VAL A 5 39.93 23.95 -20.12
N PHE A 6 40.90 23.27 -20.74
CA PHE A 6 40.83 21.84 -21.01
C PHE A 6 40.74 21.01 -19.72
N ILE A 7 41.58 21.29 -18.72
CA ILE A 7 41.55 20.60 -17.42
C ILE A 7 40.21 20.83 -16.72
N GLU A 8 39.74 22.07 -16.64
CA GLU A 8 38.46 22.40 -16.02
C GLU A 8 37.28 21.72 -16.72
N ALA A 9 37.28 21.67 -18.07
CA ALA A 9 36.27 20.94 -18.83
C ALA A 9 36.27 19.44 -18.47
N LYS A 10 37.45 18.84 -18.34
CA LYS A 10 37.58 17.43 -17.98
C LYS A 10 37.17 17.13 -16.55
N LEU A 11 37.49 18.03 -15.62
CA LEU A 11 37.04 17.94 -14.22
C LEU A 11 35.53 18.15 -14.10
N ARG A 12 34.92 19.03 -14.89
CA ARG A 12 33.45 19.17 -14.96
C ARG A 12 32.79 17.90 -15.49
N GLU A 13 33.36 17.26 -16.51
CA GLU A 13 32.87 15.96 -17.01
C GLU A 13 32.96 14.89 -15.90
N THR A 14 34.08 14.85 -15.19
CA THR A 14 34.32 13.92 -14.07
C THR A 14 33.32 14.15 -12.94
N SER A 15 33.13 15.41 -12.51
CA SER A 15 32.17 15.79 -11.48
C SER A 15 30.74 15.39 -11.84
N LYS A 16 30.31 15.60 -13.10
CA LYS A 16 28.99 15.14 -13.58
C LYS A 16 28.83 13.62 -13.48
N ARG A 17 29.85 12.85 -13.87
CA ARG A 17 29.81 11.38 -13.78
C ARG A 17 29.80 10.89 -12.33
N LEU A 18 30.60 11.50 -11.45
CA LEU A 18 30.61 11.18 -10.02
C LEU A 18 29.25 11.44 -9.38
N ARG A 19 28.58 12.55 -9.74
CA ARG A 19 27.19 12.84 -9.31
C ARG A 19 26.23 11.77 -9.80
N LEU A 20 26.33 11.37 -11.06
CA LEU A 20 25.46 10.35 -11.64
C LEU A 20 25.65 8.99 -10.96
N GLN A 21 26.91 8.62 -10.69
CA GLN A 21 27.25 7.40 -9.98
C GLN A 21 26.79 7.45 -8.52
N ALA A 22 26.96 8.57 -7.82
CA ALA A 22 26.46 8.76 -6.46
C ALA A 22 24.93 8.68 -6.39
N ALA A 23 24.22 9.34 -7.32
CA ALA A 23 22.77 9.25 -7.45
C ALA A 23 22.31 7.83 -7.75
N TRP A 24 22.99 7.10 -8.64
CA TRP A 24 22.72 5.71 -8.95
C TRP A 24 22.84 4.81 -7.71
N HIS A 25 23.93 4.93 -6.95
CA HIS A 25 24.13 4.15 -5.73
C HIS A 25 23.12 4.51 -4.63
N ALA A 26 22.80 5.81 -4.48
CA ALA A 26 21.81 6.29 -3.52
C ALA A 26 20.41 5.77 -3.86
N ALA A 27 20.03 5.78 -5.13
CA ALA A 27 18.75 5.25 -5.60
C ALA A 27 18.60 3.76 -5.30
N TRP A 28 19.62 2.95 -5.60
CA TRP A 28 19.61 1.52 -5.27
C TRP A 28 19.59 1.24 -3.77
N LYS A 29 20.29 2.06 -2.97
CA LYS A 29 20.25 1.95 -1.51
C LYS A 29 18.85 2.26 -0.97
N ALA A 30 18.23 3.35 -1.43
CA ALA A 30 16.88 3.74 -1.06
C ALA A 30 15.84 2.70 -1.49
N PHE A 31 15.99 2.14 -2.69
CA PHE A 31 15.15 1.06 -3.20
C PHE A 31 15.24 -0.20 -2.32
N LEU A 32 16.45 -0.61 -1.94
CA LEU A 32 16.66 -1.75 -1.05
C LEU A 32 16.03 -1.53 0.33
N THR A 33 16.29 -0.38 0.96
CA THR A 33 15.70 -0.05 2.27
C THR A 33 14.18 -0.02 2.19
N GLY A 34 13.65 0.55 1.11
CA GLY A 34 12.23 0.53 0.86
C GLY A 34 11.67 -0.88 0.69
N ALA A 35 12.35 -1.75 -0.08
CA ALA A 35 11.88 -3.10 -0.33
C ALA A 35 11.85 -3.93 0.96
N LEU A 36 12.81 -3.70 1.86
CA LEU A 36 12.84 -4.32 3.18
C LEU A 36 11.67 -3.85 4.05
N ILE A 37 11.36 -2.54 4.04
CA ILE A 37 10.18 -1.98 4.73
C ILE A 37 8.90 -2.59 4.14
N TRP A 38 8.80 -2.69 2.81
CA TRP A 38 7.63 -3.27 2.14
C TRP A 38 7.40 -4.72 2.55
N VAL A 39 8.44 -5.55 2.54
CA VAL A 39 8.35 -6.95 2.99
C VAL A 39 7.94 -7.02 4.48
N ALA A 40 8.51 -6.16 5.34
CA ALA A 40 8.10 -6.09 6.74
C ALA A 40 6.62 -5.70 6.88
N THR A 41 6.15 -4.73 6.09
CA THR A 41 4.73 -4.35 6.06
C THR A 41 3.83 -5.50 5.60
N LEU A 42 4.23 -6.27 4.59
CA LEU A 42 3.47 -7.45 4.15
C LEU A 42 3.40 -8.53 5.24
N VAL A 43 4.50 -8.77 5.95
CA VAL A 43 4.51 -9.71 7.09
C VAL A 43 3.57 -9.23 8.19
N ILE A 44 3.62 -7.94 8.54
CA ILE A 44 2.74 -7.35 9.55
C ILE A 44 1.28 -7.40 9.09
N PHE A 45 0.99 -7.07 7.83
CA PHE A 45 -0.36 -7.13 7.26
C PHE A 45 -0.93 -8.55 7.28
N LYS A 46 -0.08 -9.57 7.08
CA LYS A 46 -0.51 -10.96 7.22
C LYS A 46 -0.80 -11.36 8.67
N CYS A 47 -0.04 -10.84 9.63
CA CYS A 47 -0.22 -11.19 11.05
C CYS A 47 -1.30 -10.36 11.76
N PHE A 48 -1.59 -9.14 11.30
CA PHE A 48 -2.48 -8.20 11.96
C PHE A 48 -3.59 -7.68 11.03
N PRO A 49 -4.83 -7.51 11.52
CA PRO A 49 -5.95 -7.00 10.72
C PRO A 49 -5.81 -5.49 10.48
N ILE A 50 -4.93 -5.11 9.54
CA ILE A 50 -4.73 -3.71 9.12
C ILE A 50 -5.65 -3.42 7.92
N LYS A 51 -6.24 -2.22 7.90
CA LYS A 51 -7.09 -1.76 6.80
C LYS A 51 -6.27 -1.58 5.51
N ALA A 52 -6.80 -2.03 4.38
CA ALA A 52 -6.09 -2.08 3.08
C ALA A 52 -5.52 -0.74 2.58
N HIS A 53 -6.08 0.41 3.01
CA HIS A 53 -5.57 1.72 2.59
C HIS A 53 -4.13 2.01 3.03
N TRP A 54 -3.67 1.40 4.14
CA TRP A 54 -2.29 1.55 4.60
C TRP A 54 -1.27 0.94 3.62
N LEU A 55 -1.65 -0.13 2.92
CA LEU A 55 -0.79 -0.73 1.89
C LEU A 55 -0.56 0.24 0.73
N GLY A 56 -1.58 1.00 0.34
CA GLY A 56 -1.47 2.02 -0.71
C GLY A 56 -0.50 3.15 -0.33
N ILE A 57 -0.55 3.63 0.92
CA ILE A 57 0.34 4.68 1.42
C ILE A 57 1.79 4.21 1.46
N VAL A 58 2.03 3.00 1.98
CA VAL A 58 3.38 2.43 2.05
C VAL A 58 3.94 2.17 0.64
N ALA A 59 3.11 1.70 -0.30
CA ALA A 59 3.51 1.51 -1.70
C ALA A 59 3.90 2.83 -2.37
N PHE A 60 3.14 3.91 -2.11
CA PHE A 60 3.45 5.24 -2.63
C PHE A 60 4.75 5.81 -2.06
N LEU A 61 4.96 5.71 -0.74
CA LEU A 61 6.21 6.10 -0.09
C LEU A 61 7.41 5.32 -0.63
N TRP A 62 7.22 4.01 -0.84
CA TRP A 62 8.24 3.15 -1.42
C TRP A 62 8.66 3.58 -2.83
N ALA A 63 7.71 3.93 -3.69
CA ALA A 63 7.98 4.36 -5.06
C ALA A 63 8.64 5.76 -5.12
N THR A 64 8.31 6.64 -4.18
CA THR A 64 8.80 8.04 -4.17
C THR A 64 10.18 8.20 -3.54
N LEU A 65 10.54 7.38 -2.56
CA LEU A 65 11.85 7.38 -1.90
C LEU A 65 13.07 7.29 -2.86
N PRO A 66 13.15 6.33 -3.81
CA PRO A 66 14.28 6.24 -4.72
C PRO A 66 14.37 7.44 -5.66
N LEU A 67 13.22 8.00 -6.09
CA LEU A 67 13.18 9.21 -6.91
C LEU A 67 13.68 10.44 -6.14
N ALA A 68 13.25 10.59 -4.88
CA ALA A 68 13.71 11.66 -4.00
C ALA A 68 15.21 11.56 -3.71
N ALA A 69 15.70 10.35 -3.41
CA ALA A 69 17.13 10.11 -3.17
C ALA A 69 17.95 10.37 -4.44
N TRP A 70 17.50 9.92 -5.61
CA TRP A 70 18.14 10.23 -6.89
C TRP A 70 18.23 11.74 -7.10
N SER A 71 17.11 12.45 -6.98
CA SER A 71 17.05 13.90 -7.20
C SER A 71 17.97 14.66 -6.25
N PHE A 72 17.94 14.34 -4.96
CA PHE A 72 18.78 14.98 -3.95
C PHE A 72 20.28 14.79 -4.23
N PHE A 73 20.72 13.56 -4.52
CA PHE A 73 22.14 13.29 -4.80
C PHE A 73 22.57 13.76 -6.18
N TRP A 74 21.65 13.81 -7.15
CA TRP A 74 21.91 14.41 -8.44
C TRP A 74 22.14 15.91 -8.30
N LEU A 75 21.32 16.62 -7.51
CA LEU A 75 21.40 18.06 -7.32
C LEU A 75 22.60 18.49 -6.46
N LYS A 76 23.10 17.62 -5.58
CA LYS A 76 24.28 17.91 -4.76
C LYS A 76 25.52 18.21 -5.62
N PRO A 77 26.09 19.42 -5.57
CA PRO A 77 27.28 19.75 -6.33
C PRO A 77 28.50 19.05 -5.72
N ILE A 78 29.36 18.50 -6.57
CA ILE A 78 30.69 18.01 -6.19
C ILE A 78 31.69 19.07 -6.65
N PRO A 79 32.48 19.67 -5.75
CA PRO A 79 33.44 20.72 -6.13
C PRO A 79 34.52 20.15 -7.04
N LEU A 80 35.08 21.00 -7.90
CA LEU A 80 36.09 20.59 -8.88
C LEU A 80 37.34 20.02 -8.22
N MET A 81 37.68 20.50 -7.02
CA MET A 81 38.81 20.00 -6.23
C MET A 81 38.64 18.53 -5.85
N ASP A 82 37.46 18.13 -5.39
CA ASP A 82 37.18 16.74 -5.04
C ASP A 82 37.22 15.85 -6.28
N ALA A 83 36.73 16.35 -7.42
CA ALA A 83 36.83 15.64 -8.70
C ALA A 83 38.28 15.49 -9.15
N ALA A 84 39.14 16.51 -8.92
CA ALA A 84 40.56 16.46 -9.23
C ALA A 84 41.29 15.42 -8.37
N ARG A 85 41.09 15.46 -7.06
CA ARG A 85 41.66 14.47 -6.11
C ARG A 85 41.21 13.05 -6.43
N TRP A 86 39.92 12.88 -6.73
CA TRP A 86 39.38 11.59 -7.12
C TRP A 86 40.06 11.06 -8.39
N LEU A 87 40.18 11.90 -9.43
CA LEU A 87 40.79 11.52 -10.70
C LEU A 87 42.29 11.26 -10.54
N ASP A 88 43.00 12.07 -9.75
CA ASP A 88 44.41 11.89 -9.44
C ASP A 88 44.68 10.54 -8.76
N HIS A 89 43.84 10.16 -7.79
CA HIS A 89 43.97 8.89 -7.09
C HIS A 89 43.67 7.69 -8.00
N HIS A 90 42.61 7.75 -8.81
CA HIS A 90 42.19 6.61 -9.63
C HIS A 90 43.01 6.44 -10.91
N ALA A 91 43.53 7.54 -11.47
CA ALA A 91 44.42 7.50 -12.62
C ALA A 91 45.92 7.53 -12.25
N ARG A 92 46.25 7.49 -10.94
CA ARG A 92 47.62 7.53 -10.40
C ARG A 92 48.44 8.72 -10.89
N LEU A 93 47.82 9.90 -10.97
CA LEU A 93 48.44 11.12 -11.50
C LEU A 93 49.27 11.88 -10.45
N GLN A 94 49.42 11.37 -9.22
CA GLN A 94 50.25 11.96 -8.17
C GLN A 94 49.93 13.45 -7.92
N GLU A 95 48.64 13.76 -7.70
CA GLU A 95 48.14 15.11 -7.37
C GLU A 95 48.34 16.20 -8.44
N ARG A 96 48.75 15.85 -9.67
CA ARG A 96 48.99 16.82 -10.75
C ARG A 96 47.78 17.69 -11.06
N LEU A 97 46.55 17.17 -10.96
CA LEU A 97 45.34 17.95 -11.24
C LEU A 97 44.93 18.82 -10.06
N ALA A 98 45.06 18.31 -8.84
CA ALA A 98 44.83 19.09 -7.63
C ALA A 98 45.79 20.29 -7.58
N SER A 99 47.10 20.06 -7.78
CA SER A 99 48.11 21.12 -7.83
C SER A 99 47.88 22.10 -8.98
N ALA A 100 47.45 21.63 -10.15
CA ALA A 100 47.09 22.52 -11.25
C ALA A 100 45.89 23.42 -10.89
N LEU A 101 44.90 22.91 -10.17
CA LEU A 101 43.72 23.69 -9.78
C LEU A 101 44.03 24.73 -8.68
N GLU A 102 44.98 24.43 -7.78
CA GLU A 102 45.43 25.34 -6.71
C GLU A 102 46.42 26.41 -7.20
N MET A 103 47.09 26.17 -8.35
CA MET A 103 48.08 27.09 -8.90
C MET A 103 47.47 28.44 -9.32
N ASP A 104 48.09 29.53 -8.86
CA ASP A 104 47.75 30.89 -9.28
C ASP A 104 47.99 31.07 -10.79
N PRO A 105 46.97 31.48 -11.57
CA PRO A 105 47.09 31.71 -13.01
C PRO A 105 48.13 32.77 -13.39
N GLN A 106 48.48 33.70 -12.48
CA GLN A 106 49.46 34.75 -12.74
C GLN A 106 50.91 34.29 -12.49
N SER A 107 51.10 33.11 -11.89
CA SER A 107 52.44 32.56 -11.64
C SER A 107 53.18 32.28 -12.96
N PRO A 108 54.49 32.60 -13.05
CA PRO A 108 55.33 32.25 -14.20
C PRO A 108 55.35 30.75 -14.51
N TRP A 109 55.17 29.91 -13.47
CA TRP A 109 55.22 28.46 -13.56
C TRP A 109 53.87 27.81 -13.93
N SER A 110 52.78 28.59 -13.95
CA SER A 110 51.42 28.09 -14.18
C SER A 110 51.30 27.34 -15.51
N SER A 111 51.91 27.87 -16.57
CA SER A 111 51.89 27.26 -17.91
C SER A 111 52.53 25.87 -17.94
N LEU A 112 53.59 25.65 -17.18
CA LEU A 112 54.30 24.37 -17.10
C LEU A 112 53.46 23.34 -16.33
N VAL A 113 52.86 23.74 -15.22
CA VAL A 113 52.01 22.88 -14.39
C VAL A 113 50.74 22.47 -15.16
N TYR A 114 50.08 23.41 -15.85
CA TYR A 114 48.92 23.08 -16.68
C TYR A 114 49.28 22.13 -17.84
N ARG A 115 50.44 22.32 -18.47
CA ARG A 115 50.87 21.46 -19.57
C ARG A 115 51.21 20.04 -19.08
N ASP A 116 51.83 19.91 -17.91
CA ASP A 116 52.12 18.60 -17.32
C ASP A 116 50.83 17.88 -16.89
N ALA A 117 49.91 18.56 -16.20
CA ALA A 117 48.62 18.02 -15.82
C ALA A 117 47.79 17.57 -17.03
N ARG A 118 47.79 18.36 -18.12
CA ARG A 118 47.14 17.99 -19.38
C ARG A 118 47.75 16.71 -19.97
N LYS A 119 49.08 16.60 -20.03
CA LYS A 119 49.75 15.40 -20.53
C LYS A 119 49.36 14.16 -19.73
N GLY A 120 49.29 14.28 -18.39
CA GLY A 120 48.88 13.19 -17.51
C GLY A 120 47.43 12.74 -17.74
N VAL A 121 46.51 13.67 -17.97
CA VAL A 121 45.08 13.35 -18.17
C VAL A 121 44.72 12.90 -19.58
N THR A 122 45.46 13.32 -20.61
CA THR A 122 45.15 13.00 -22.01
C THR A 122 44.94 11.50 -22.30
N PRO A 123 45.77 10.57 -21.78
CA PRO A 123 45.55 9.13 -22.00
C PRO A 123 44.39 8.55 -21.20
N THR A 124 43.83 9.28 -20.22
CA THR A 124 42.83 8.74 -19.29
C THR A 124 41.42 8.80 -19.88
N GLN A 125 40.78 7.64 -20.04
CA GLN A 125 39.38 7.54 -20.44
C GLN A 125 38.48 7.39 -19.21
N LEU A 126 37.63 8.39 -18.95
CA LEU A 126 36.72 8.37 -17.79
C LEU A 126 35.76 7.16 -17.79
N ARG A 127 35.42 6.64 -18.97
CA ARG A 127 34.50 5.50 -19.10
C ARG A 127 35.12 4.19 -18.63
N GLU A 128 36.43 4.04 -18.79
CA GLU A 128 37.18 2.86 -18.33
C GLU A 128 37.42 2.93 -16.83
N LEU A 129 37.67 4.13 -16.30
CA LEU A 129 37.87 4.35 -14.86
C LEU A 129 36.57 4.24 -14.05
N MET A 130 35.42 4.59 -14.64
CA MET A 130 34.10 4.51 -14.01
C MET A 130 33.11 3.69 -14.85
N PRO A 131 33.25 2.35 -14.90
CA PRO A 131 32.24 1.51 -15.51
C PRO A 131 30.94 1.58 -14.71
N PHE A 132 29.81 1.70 -15.41
CA PHE A 132 28.49 1.58 -14.78
C PHE A 132 28.26 0.13 -14.35
N GLN A 133 28.61 -0.16 -13.10
CA GLN A 133 28.38 -1.46 -12.50
C GLN A 133 27.10 -1.44 -11.67
N LEU A 134 26.36 -2.55 -11.73
CA LEU A 134 25.23 -2.78 -10.85
C LEU A 134 25.74 -2.92 -9.42
N PRO A 135 25.36 -2.01 -8.52
CA PRO A 135 25.87 -2.05 -7.16
C PRO A 135 25.35 -3.31 -6.46
N ARG A 136 26.06 -3.79 -5.42
CA ARG A 136 25.66 -5.00 -4.67
C ARG A 136 24.21 -4.90 -4.16
N GLN A 137 23.77 -3.69 -3.84
CA GLN A 137 22.41 -3.35 -3.44
C GLN A 137 21.37 -3.75 -4.49
N ALA A 138 21.65 -3.56 -5.79
CA ALA A 138 20.74 -3.97 -6.87
C ALA A 138 20.55 -5.50 -6.92
N ARG A 139 21.64 -6.26 -6.70
CA ARG A 139 21.56 -7.72 -6.60
C ARG A 139 20.76 -8.17 -5.37
N MET A 140 20.95 -7.51 -4.24
CA MET A 140 20.19 -7.81 -3.01
C MET A 140 18.71 -7.45 -3.15
N SER A 141 18.36 -6.38 -3.87
CA SER A 141 16.96 -6.00 -4.06
C SER A 141 16.18 -7.04 -4.87
N VAL A 142 16.82 -7.77 -5.80
CA VAL A 142 16.18 -8.88 -6.52
C VAL A 142 15.75 -9.98 -5.55
N TRP A 143 16.60 -10.34 -4.59
CA TRP A 143 16.26 -11.35 -3.58
C TRP A 143 15.12 -10.91 -2.66
N ILE A 144 15.12 -9.64 -2.25
CA ILE A 144 14.06 -9.10 -1.39
C ILE A 144 12.73 -9.03 -2.15
N LEU A 145 12.75 -8.63 -3.42
CA LEU A 145 11.56 -8.65 -4.27
C LEU A 145 11.05 -10.06 -4.51
N ALA A 146 11.96 -11.02 -4.73
CA ALA A 146 11.59 -12.43 -4.86
C ALA A 146 10.95 -12.95 -3.56
N LEU A 147 11.47 -12.57 -2.40
CA LEU A 147 10.88 -12.89 -1.10
C LEU A 147 9.49 -12.24 -0.93
N GLY A 148 9.33 -10.98 -1.34
CA GLY A 148 8.04 -10.29 -1.33
C GLY A 148 7.01 -10.94 -2.27
N ALA A 149 7.42 -11.37 -3.45
CA ALA A 149 6.57 -12.09 -4.40
C ALA A 149 6.18 -13.48 -3.87
N ALA A 150 7.13 -14.20 -3.28
CA ALA A 150 6.86 -15.47 -2.60
C ALA A 150 5.86 -15.28 -1.46
N LEU A 151 6.04 -14.24 -0.63
CA LEU A 151 5.08 -13.86 0.40
C LEU A 151 3.71 -13.55 -0.18
N GLY A 152 3.60 -12.90 -1.34
CA GLY A 152 2.32 -12.66 -2.02
C GLY A 152 1.62 -13.94 -2.49
N TRP A 153 2.39 -14.97 -2.85
CA TRP A 153 1.86 -16.27 -3.27
C TRP A 153 1.31 -17.11 -2.11
N PHE A 154 1.86 -16.95 -0.90
CA PHE A 154 1.36 -17.68 0.25
C PHE A 154 -0.05 -17.21 0.63
N PRO A 155 -1.01 -18.12 0.88
CA PRO A 155 -2.35 -17.76 1.31
C PRO A 155 -2.31 -16.91 2.58
N GLU A 156 -3.26 -15.99 2.71
CA GLU A 156 -3.42 -15.16 3.90
C GLU A 156 -3.67 -16.06 5.12
N TYR A 157 -2.69 -16.15 6.03
CA TYR A 157 -2.90 -16.77 7.34
C TYR A 157 -3.74 -15.81 8.19
N ARG A 158 -5.03 -15.75 7.89
CA ARG A 158 -6.01 -14.99 8.65
C ARG A 158 -6.50 -15.86 9.80
N SER A 159 -6.63 -15.27 10.99
CA SER A 159 -7.17 -16.02 12.14
C SER A 159 -8.57 -16.55 11.81
N ASN A 160 -8.85 -17.80 12.19
CA ASN A 160 -10.16 -18.42 11.95
C ASN A 160 -11.32 -17.56 12.47
N ALA A 161 -11.10 -16.87 13.60
CA ALA A 161 -12.07 -15.94 14.17
C ALA A 161 -12.45 -14.78 13.23
N TYR A 162 -11.52 -14.26 12.43
CA TYR A 162 -11.82 -13.20 11.46
C TYR A 162 -12.59 -13.75 10.25
N LEU A 163 -12.20 -14.92 9.74
CA LEU A 163 -12.91 -15.58 8.65
C LEU A 163 -14.36 -15.93 9.05
N GLU A 164 -14.55 -16.38 10.29
CA GLU A 164 -15.86 -16.60 10.86
C GLU A 164 -16.68 -15.30 10.92
N GLN A 165 -16.09 -14.19 11.39
CA GLN A 165 -16.77 -12.89 11.44
C GLN A 165 -17.25 -12.43 10.05
N VAL A 166 -16.39 -12.50 9.03
CA VAL A 166 -16.77 -12.12 7.65
C VAL A 166 -17.85 -13.06 7.09
N ALA A 167 -17.71 -14.37 7.30
CA ALA A 167 -18.72 -15.34 6.88
C ALA A 167 -20.05 -15.15 7.63
N HIS A 168 -20.02 -14.65 8.88
CA HIS A 168 -21.21 -14.29 9.62
C HIS A 168 -21.87 -13.03 9.04
N GLU A 169 -21.10 -11.98 8.76
CA GLU A 169 -21.62 -10.73 8.17
C GLU A 169 -22.35 -10.99 6.84
N GLN A 170 -21.74 -11.78 5.95
CA GLN A 170 -22.36 -12.18 4.67
C GLN A 170 -23.63 -13.02 4.84
N ARG A 171 -23.64 -13.95 5.82
CA ARG A 171 -24.84 -14.74 6.15
C ARG A 171 -25.96 -13.87 6.71
N MET A 172 -25.63 -12.86 7.51
CA MET A 172 -26.63 -11.93 8.06
C MET A 172 -27.18 -10.99 6.99
N GLU A 173 -26.35 -10.47 6.09
CA GLU A 173 -26.79 -9.66 4.97
C GLU A 173 -27.75 -10.43 4.05
N THR A 174 -27.38 -11.66 3.69
CA THR A 174 -28.24 -12.51 2.83
C THR A 174 -29.53 -12.92 3.52
N ALA A 175 -29.51 -13.21 4.82
CA ALA A 175 -30.71 -13.47 5.60
C ALA A 175 -31.62 -12.23 5.67
N GLY A 176 -31.06 -11.04 5.89
CA GLY A 176 -31.79 -9.77 5.90
C GLY A 176 -32.47 -9.49 4.55
N LYS A 177 -31.76 -9.63 3.43
CA LYS A 177 -32.33 -9.46 2.08
C LYS A 177 -33.49 -10.42 1.80
N LYS A 178 -33.34 -11.69 2.18
CA LYS A 178 -34.41 -12.70 2.02
C LYS A 178 -35.64 -12.40 2.88
N LEU A 179 -35.43 -11.90 4.10
CA LEU A 179 -36.53 -11.48 4.98
C LEU A 179 -37.31 -10.31 4.40
N VAL A 180 -36.62 -9.26 3.92
CA VAL A 180 -37.26 -8.11 3.27
C VAL A 180 -38.02 -8.54 2.01
N GLU A 181 -37.42 -9.41 1.19
CA GLU A 181 -38.07 -9.93 -0.01
C GLU A 181 -39.33 -10.74 0.31
N PHE A 182 -39.27 -11.60 1.34
CA PHE A 182 -40.41 -12.37 1.82
C PHE A 182 -41.54 -11.46 2.31
N VAL A 183 -41.23 -10.49 3.17
CA VAL A 183 -42.23 -9.55 3.70
C VAL A 183 -42.85 -8.71 2.59
N ARG A 184 -42.04 -8.18 1.66
CA ARG A 184 -42.53 -7.38 0.53
C ARG A 184 -43.42 -8.21 -0.41
N ARG A 185 -43.19 -9.51 -0.53
CA ARG A 185 -44.05 -10.44 -1.28
C ARG A 185 -45.39 -10.64 -0.57
N GLU A 186 -45.38 -10.82 0.74
CA GLU A 186 -46.58 -11.04 1.55
C GLU A 186 -47.47 -9.79 1.65
N ILE A 187 -46.86 -8.58 1.71
CA ILE A 187 -47.59 -7.31 1.67
C ILE A 187 -48.31 -7.11 0.32
N LYS A 188 -47.72 -7.58 -0.79
CA LYS A 188 -48.33 -7.48 -2.13
C LYS A 188 -49.48 -8.45 -2.33
N ASN A 189 -49.45 -9.60 -1.68
CA ASN A 189 -50.51 -10.63 -1.73
C ASN A 189 -51.02 -10.91 -0.30
N PRO A 190 -51.73 -9.97 0.33
CA PRO A 190 -52.12 -10.09 1.73
C PRO A 190 -53.05 -11.30 1.93
N PRO A 191 -52.82 -12.16 2.95
CA PRO A 191 -53.79 -13.18 3.33
C PRO A 191 -55.10 -12.52 3.83
N PRO A 192 -56.26 -13.21 3.77
CA PRO A 192 -57.59 -12.63 3.98
C PRO A 192 -57.91 -12.07 5.40
N LEU A 193 -56.93 -11.98 6.30
CA LEU A 193 -57.06 -11.51 7.70
C LEU A 193 -56.02 -10.41 8.06
N ALA A 194 -55.68 -9.55 7.10
CA ALA A 194 -54.42 -8.81 7.04
C ALA A 194 -54.32 -7.46 7.79
N GLU A 195 -55.25 -7.03 8.64
CA GLU A 195 -55.05 -5.74 9.35
C GLU A 195 -54.10 -5.87 10.54
N SER A 196 -54.24 -6.92 11.35
CA SER A 196 -53.41 -7.17 12.53
C SER A 196 -52.04 -7.79 12.21
N ALA A 197 -51.84 -8.33 11.01
CA ALA A 197 -50.54 -8.88 10.56
C ALA A 197 -49.63 -7.82 9.92
N LYS A 198 -50.15 -6.60 9.66
CA LYS A 198 -49.36 -5.52 9.05
C LYS A 198 -48.25 -5.00 9.98
N GLU A 199 -48.52 -4.90 11.28
CA GLU A 199 -47.55 -4.39 12.26
C GLU A 199 -46.37 -5.37 12.41
N SER A 200 -46.64 -6.67 12.52
CA SER A 200 -45.59 -7.70 12.56
C SER A 200 -44.81 -7.81 11.25
N LEU A 201 -45.47 -7.67 10.09
CA LEU A 201 -44.79 -7.60 8.80
C LEU A 201 -43.87 -6.37 8.69
N GLN A 202 -44.32 -5.19 9.12
CA GLN A 202 -43.49 -3.98 9.14
C GLN A 202 -42.29 -4.09 10.10
N ALA A 203 -42.48 -4.70 11.28
CA ALA A 203 -41.38 -4.96 12.21
C ALA A 203 -40.34 -5.93 11.62
N LEU A 204 -40.80 -6.95 10.88
CA LEU A 204 -39.92 -7.88 10.16
C LEU A 204 -39.20 -7.22 8.98
N GLU A 205 -39.84 -6.29 8.25
CA GLU A 205 -39.20 -5.50 7.20
C GLU A 205 -38.09 -4.61 7.78
N ALA A 206 -38.37 -3.90 8.87
CA ALA A 206 -37.39 -3.06 9.56
C ALA A 206 -36.19 -3.87 10.08
N LEU A 207 -36.44 -5.04 10.68
CA LEU A 207 -35.39 -5.96 11.09
C LEU A 207 -34.56 -6.44 9.89
N GLY A 208 -35.21 -6.83 8.80
CA GLY A 208 -34.55 -7.26 7.58
C GLY A 208 -33.68 -6.17 6.94
N ASP A 209 -34.14 -4.91 6.98
CA ASP A 209 -33.38 -3.75 6.52
C ASP A 209 -32.13 -3.49 7.39
N VAL A 210 -32.26 -3.60 8.71
CA VAL A 210 -31.13 -3.41 9.62
C VAL A 210 -30.10 -4.54 9.49
N LEU A 211 -30.56 -5.79 9.35
CA LEU A 211 -29.71 -6.96 9.12
C LEU A 211 -29.04 -6.94 7.75
N SER A 212 -29.74 -6.50 6.70
CA SER A 212 -29.19 -6.42 5.34
C SER A 212 -28.10 -5.36 5.21
N LYS A 213 -28.15 -4.29 6.01
CA LYS A 213 -27.13 -3.25 6.04
C LYS A 213 -25.92 -3.62 6.92
N ALA A 214 -25.88 -4.82 7.51
CA ALA A 214 -24.82 -5.31 8.38
C ALA A 214 -24.47 -4.34 9.54
N GLN A 215 -25.43 -3.52 9.99
CA GLN A 215 -25.17 -2.46 10.97
C GLN A 215 -25.07 -2.96 12.43
N LEU A 216 -25.38 -4.23 12.69
CA LEU A 216 -25.44 -4.79 14.04
C LEU A 216 -24.34 -5.84 14.27
N ASN A 217 -23.65 -5.72 15.41
CA ASN A 217 -22.82 -6.80 15.95
C ASN A 217 -23.70 -7.99 16.36
N ARG A 218 -23.17 -9.22 16.31
CA ARG A 218 -23.90 -10.49 16.54
C ARG A 218 -24.81 -10.46 17.77
N GLN A 219 -24.33 -9.93 18.88
CA GLN A 219 -25.12 -9.84 20.13
C GLN A 219 -26.34 -8.93 19.98
N ASN A 220 -26.17 -7.78 19.33
CA ASN A 220 -27.25 -6.83 19.12
C ASN A 220 -28.27 -7.36 18.11
N ALA A 221 -27.81 -8.05 17.06
CA ALA A 221 -28.70 -8.67 16.10
C ALA A 221 -29.51 -9.83 16.71
N LEU A 222 -28.90 -10.66 17.55
CA LEU A 222 -29.64 -11.73 18.27
C LEU A 222 -30.66 -11.14 19.24
N LYS A 223 -30.33 -10.03 19.89
CA LYS A 223 -31.26 -9.30 20.77
C LYS A 223 -32.46 -8.75 19.98
N GLU A 224 -32.22 -8.18 18.80
CA GLU A 224 -33.29 -7.63 17.95
C GLU A 224 -34.18 -8.73 17.36
N VAL A 225 -33.59 -9.85 16.95
CA VAL A 225 -34.38 -11.04 16.52
C VAL A 225 -35.22 -11.57 17.68
N ALA A 226 -34.68 -11.61 18.90
CA ALA A 226 -35.41 -12.06 20.07
C ALA A 226 -36.57 -11.12 20.45
N SER A 227 -36.37 -9.80 20.37
CA SER A 227 -37.43 -8.83 20.66
C SER A 227 -38.56 -8.89 19.63
N VAL A 228 -38.23 -8.98 18.33
CA VAL A 228 -39.24 -9.14 17.27
C VAL A 228 -39.99 -10.47 17.44
N ARG A 229 -39.30 -11.56 17.78
CA ARG A 229 -39.95 -12.85 18.10
C ARG A 229 -40.94 -12.71 19.25
N GLU A 230 -40.54 -12.06 20.35
CA GLU A 230 -41.41 -11.89 21.52
C GLU A 230 -42.65 -11.05 21.20
N ASN A 231 -42.51 -10.03 20.36
CA ASN A 231 -43.64 -9.21 19.91
C ASN A 231 -44.62 -10.03 19.05
N VAL A 232 -44.10 -10.83 18.11
CA VAL A 232 -44.93 -11.73 17.29
C VAL A 232 -45.63 -12.78 18.17
N GLU A 233 -44.96 -13.33 19.18
CA GLU A 233 -45.55 -14.29 20.11
C GLU A 233 -46.66 -13.67 20.97
N LYS A 234 -46.47 -12.44 21.45
CA LYS A 234 -47.50 -11.65 22.14
C LYS A 234 -48.70 -11.36 21.25
N GLU A 235 -48.48 -11.02 19.98
CA GLU A 235 -49.57 -10.87 19.01
C GLU A 235 -50.30 -12.20 18.81
N MET A 236 -49.60 -13.31 18.60
CA MET A 236 -50.22 -14.63 18.46
C MET A 236 -51.04 -15.04 19.69
N GLN A 237 -50.55 -14.76 20.90
CA GLN A 237 -51.30 -15.01 22.15
C GLN A 237 -52.57 -14.16 22.22
N ARG A 238 -52.49 -12.86 21.91
CA ARG A 238 -53.67 -11.96 21.82
C ARG A 238 -54.69 -12.45 20.79
N TRP A 239 -54.23 -12.97 19.66
CA TRP A 239 -55.10 -13.57 18.64
C TRP A 239 -55.76 -14.86 19.15
N GLY A 240 -55.03 -15.71 19.86
CA GLY A 240 -55.55 -16.95 20.46
C GLY A 240 -56.55 -16.72 21.61
N GLU A 241 -56.45 -15.59 22.30
CA GLU A 241 -57.39 -15.18 23.35
C GLU A 241 -58.66 -14.52 22.81
N ASN A 242 -58.65 -14.04 21.55
CA ASN A 242 -59.80 -13.37 20.96
C ASN A 242 -60.97 -14.35 20.74
N PRO A 243 -62.11 -14.16 21.43
CA PRO A 243 -63.24 -15.09 21.37
C PRO A 243 -63.87 -15.19 19.97
N ALA A 244 -63.71 -14.18 19.11
CA ALA A 244 -64.21 -14.20 17.73
C ALA A 244 -63.46 -15.23 16.86
N ILE A 245 -62.15 -15.37 17.04
CA ILE A 245 -61.32 -16.33 16.29
C ILE A 245 -61.55 -17.76 16.81
N LYS A 246 -61.69 -17.95 18.12
CA LYS A 246 -62.11 -19.24 18.68
C LYS A 246 -63.47 -19.70 18.13
N ARG A 247 -64.43 -18.78 17.99
CA ARG A 247 -65.74 -19.07 17.38
C ARG A 247 -65.65 -19.39 15.90
N MET A 248 -64.80 -18.70 15.13
CA MET A 248 -64.55 -19.04 13.72
C MET A 248 -63.82 -20.39 13.55
N GLN A 249 -62.83 -20.70 14.39
CA GLN A 249 -62.18 -22.02 14.39
C GLN A 249 -63.12 -23.14 14.82
N GLN A 250 -64.03 -22.88 15.77
CA GLN A 250 -65.11 -23.81 16.11
C GLN A 250 -66.10 -23.96 14.96
N ALA A 251 -66.50 -22.88 14.28
CA ALA A 251 -67.38 -22.93 13.11
C ALA A 251 -66.74 -23.66 11.90
N ALA A 252 -65.42 -23.57 11.73
CA ALA A 252 -64.69 -24.30 10.69
C ALA A 252 -64.42 -25.78 11.06
N ARG A 253 -64.49 -26.15 12.35
CA ARG A 253 -64.33 -27.51 12.86
C ARG A 253 -65.66 -28.25 13.05
N SER A 254 -66.76 -27.53 13.20
CA SER A 254 -68.10 -28.10 13.14
C SER A 254 -68.41 -28.38 11.66
N PRO A 255 -68.58 -29.65 11.24
CA PRO A 255 -69.08 -29.91 9.91
C PRO A 255 -70.50 -29.35 9.86
N SER A 256 -70.76 -28.40 8.96
CA SER A 256 -72.13 -28.06 8.59
C SER A 256 -72.81 -29.35 8.15
N GLY A 257 -73.92 -29.70 8.80
CA GLY A 257 -74.65 -30.96 8.57
C GLY A 257 -75.05 -31.20 7.13
#